data_AF-A0A373CSH3-F1
#
_entry.id   AF-A0A373CSH3-F1
#
_cell.length_a   1.000
_cell.length_b   1.000
_cell.length_c   1.000
_cell.angle_alpha   90.00
_cell.angle_beta   90.00
_cell.angle_gamma   90.00
#
_symmetry.space_group_name_H-M   'P 1'
#
loop_
_entity.id
_entity.type
_entity.pdbx_description
1 polymer ?
#
loop_
_entity_poly.entity_id
_entity_poly.type
_entity_poly.pdbx_seq_one_letter_code
_entity_poly.pdbx_strand_id
1 'polypeptide(L)'
;MEPMYLSIQPVETGKRIKQLLSEQNYTIREIQGAFGFENPQAIYKWIAGKSLPSLDNFIILSRLLHTSIENILVIDGDIPRLWVSLNQWFNDIFSLLPYNRVIRK
;
A
#
# COMPACT_ATOMS: atom_id res chain seq x y z
N MET A 1 24.24 3.47 22.74
CA MET A 1 22.97 3.71 22.03
C MET A 1 22.08 2.52 22.33
N GLU A 2 20.86 2.75 22.83
CA GLU A 2 19.89 1.66 23.02
C GLU A 2 19.44 1.13 21.65
N PRO A 3 19.30 -0.20 21.46
CA PRO A 3 18.81 -0.76 20.21
C PRO A 3 17.35 -0.37 19.97
N MET A 4 17.07 0.16 18.78
CA MET A 4 15.71 0.46 18.35
C MET A 4 15.03 -0.83 17.86
N TYR A 5 14.02 -1.31 18.58
CA TYR A 5 13.24 -2.47 18.19
C TYR A 5 12.02 -2.04 17.39
N LEU A 6 12.06 -2.26 16.08
CA LEU A 6 10.92 -2.10 15.17
C LEU A 6 10.42 -3.48 14.75
N SER A 7 9.09 -3.68 14.79
CA SER A 7 8.46 -4.93 14.38
C SER A 7 7.43 -4.68 13.30
N ILE A 8 7.56 -5.33 12.15
CA ILE A 8 6.53 -5.29 11.10
C ILE A 8 5.32 -6.08 11.58
N GLN A 9 4.13 -5.51 11.44
CA GLN A 9 2.85 -6.14 11.71
C GLN A 9 2.32 -6.83 10.46
N PRO A 10 2.38 -8.17 10.33
CA PRO A 10 2.02 -8.85 9.08
C PRO A 10 0.54 -8.73 8.75
N VAL A 11 -0.33 -8.78 9.77
CA VAL A 11 -1.79 -8.67 9.60
C VAL A 11 -2.18 -7.27 9.12
N GLU A 12 -1.63 -6.22 9.74
CA GLU A 12 -1.93 -4.85 9.33
C GLU A 12 -1.30 -4.50 7.98
N THR A 13 -0.09 -4.98 7.71
CA THR A 13 0.54 -4.87 6.38
C THR A 13 -0.32 -5.55 5.32
N GLY A 14 -0.86 -6.74 5.59
CA GLY A 14 -1.77 -7.44 4.68
C GLY A 14 -3.06 -6.66 4.38
N LYS A 15 -3.66 -6.06 5.41
CA LYS A 15 -4.81 -5.15 5.24
C LYS A 15 -4.44 -3.93 4.41
N ARG A 16 -3.27 -3.32 4.65
CA ARG A 16 -2.79 -2.15 3.90
C ARG A 16 -2.56 -2.47 2.43
N ILE A 17 -1.96 -3.63 2.11
CA ILE A 17 -1.82 -4.11 0.74
C ILE A 17 -3.21 -4.22 0.09
N LYS A 18 -4.18 -4.87 0.74
CA LYS A 18 -5.55 -5.00 0.20
C LYS A 18 -6.20 -3.64 -0.05
N GLN A 19 -6.02 -2.70 0.86
CA GLN A 19 -6.54 -1.34 0.74
C GLN A 19 -5.91 -0.63 -0.46
N LEU A 20 -4.59 -0.63 -0.59
CA LEU A 20 -3.87 0.02 -1.70
C LEU A 20 -4.28 -0.55 -3.06
N LEU A 21 -4.42 -1.88 -3.16
CA LEU A 21 -4.93 -2.54 -4.37
C LEU A 21 -6.33 -2.04 -4.72
N SER A 22 -7.22 -1.92 -3.72
CA SER A 22 -8.58 -1.44 -3.93
C SER A 22 -8.65 0.04 -4.29
N GLU A 23 -7.82 0.89 -3.66
CA GLU A 23 -7.76 2.34 -3.92
C GLU A 23 -7.36 2.63 -5.37
N GLN A 24 -6.55 1.77 -5.96
CA GLN A 24 -6.08 1.88 -7.35
C GLN A 24 -6.84 0.99 -8.33
N ASN A 25 -7.94 0.37 -7.89
CA ASN A 25 -8.79 -0.52 -8.70
C ASN A 25 -8.05 -1.73 -9.31
N TYR A 26 -6.99 -2.22 -8.66
CA TYR A 26 -6.30 -3.43 -9.08
C TYR A 26 -7.08 -4.68 -8.67
N THR A 27 -7.26 -5.60 -9.63
CA THR A 27 -7.76 -6.94 -9.38
C THR A 27 -6.62 -7.89 -9.00
N ILE A 28 -6.94 -8.95 -8.24
CA ILE A 28 -5.96 -9.99 -7.89
C ILE A 28 -5.35 -10.64 -9.15
N ARG A 29 -6.11 -10.72 -10.25
CA ARG A 29 -5.65 -11.30 -11.52
C ARG A 29 -4.60 -10.43 -12.21
N GLU A 30 -4.78 -9.11 -12.19
CA GLU A 30 -3.78 -8.17 -12.75
C GLU A 30 -2.49 -8.21 -11.95
N ILE A 31 -2.59 -8.24 -10.62
CA ILE A 31 -1.43 -8.37 -9.74
C ILE A 31 -0.73 -9.71 -9.99
N GLN A 32 -1.48 -10.82 -10.02
CA GLN A 32 -0.91 -12.12 -10.37
C GLN A 32 -0.13 -12.07 -11.70
N GLY A 33 -0.71 -11.44 -12.72
CA GLY A 33 -0.07 -11.27 -14.03
C GLY A 33 1.21 -10.42 -13.95
N ALA A 34 1.19 -9.31 -13.22
CA ALA A 34 2.36 -8.46 -13.02
C ALA A 34 3.51 -9.16 -12.27
N PHE A 35 3.17 -10.07 -11.36
CA PHE A 35 4.12 -10.91 -10.64
C PHE A 35 4.59 -12.14 -11.44
N GLY A 36 3.94 -12.45 -12.57
CA GLY A 36 4.22 -13.69 -13.32
C GLY A 36 3.91 -14.96 -12.54
N PHE A 37 3.02 -14.89 -11.53
CA PHE A 37 2.68 -16.05 -10.72
C PHE A 37 1.74 -17.00 -11.48
N GLU A 38 2.04 -18.29 -11.41
CA GLU A 38 1.14 -19.33 -11.93
C GLU A 38 -0.22 -19.31 -11.22
N ASN A 39 -0.25 -18.98 -9.93
CA ASN A 39 -1.46 -18.89 -9.12
C ASN A 39 -1.42 -17.69 -8.15
N PRO A 40 -2.59 -17.18 -7.71
CA PRO A 40 -2.67 -16.01 -6.84
C PRO A 40 -2.47 -16.33 -5.35
N GLN A 41 -2.08 -17.57 -4.99
CA GLN A 41 -2.11 -18.03 -3.60
C GLN A 41 -1.19 -17.22 -2.68
N ALA A 42 -0.03 -16.80 -3.18
CA ALA A 42 0.89 -15.94 -2.45
C ALA A 42 0.23 -14.60 -2.08
N ILE A 43 -0.47 -13.98 -3.02
CA ILE A 43 -1.18 -12.71 -2.83
C ILE A 43 -2.25 -12.85 -1.75
N TYR A 44 -3.03 -13.94 -1.77
CA TYR A 44 -4.02 -14.20 -0.73
C TYR A 44 -3.40 -14.41 0.66
N LYS A 45 -2.23 -15.07 0.75
CA LYS A 45 -1.51 -15.21 2.02
C LYS A 45 -1.03 -13.86 2.55
N TRP A 46 -0.57 -12.96 1.67
CA TRP A 46 -0.17 -11.60 2.04
C TRP A 46 -1.36 -10.80 2.57
N ILE A 47 -2.46 -10.78 1.84
CA ILE A 47 -3.69 -10.07 2.24
C ILE A 47 -4.23 -10.59 3.58
N ALA A 48 -4.16 -11.90 3.81
CA ALA A 48 -4.57 -12.51 5.07
C ALA A 48 -3.56 -12.32 6.22
N GLY A 49 -2.40 -11.72 5.97
CA GLY A 49 -1.33 -11.56 6.97
C GLY A 49 -0.66 -12.88 7.39
N LYS A 50 -0.88 -13.97 6.65
CA LYS A 50 -0.30 -15.29 6.95
C LYS A 50 1.20 -15.38 6.61
N SER A 51 1.64 -14.52 5.70
CA SER A 51 3.04 -14.35 5.32
C SER A 51 3.24 -12.95 4.76
N LEU A 52 4.45 -12.40 4.84
CA LEU A 52 4.79 -11.16 4.16
C LEU A 52 5.23 -11.44 2.71
N PRO A 53 5.06 -10.47 1.78
CA PRO A 53 5.81 -10.44 0.54
C PRO A 53 7.33 -10.49 0.81
N SER A 54 8.11 -11.07 -0.10
CA SER A 54 9.56 -10.91 -0.08
C SER A 54 9.94 -9.46 -0.37
N LEU A 55 11.19 -9.07 -0.09
CA LEU A 55 11.68 -7.74 -0.43
C LEU A 55 11.52 -7.43 -1.94
N ASP A 56 11.84 -8.39 -2.80
CA ASP A 56 11.65 -8.25 -4.26
C ASP A 56 10.17 -8.02 -4.60
N ASN A 57 9.28 -8.74 -3.94
CA ASN A 57 7.86 -8.57 -4.16
C ASN A 57 7.34 -7.23 -3.64
N PHE A 58 7.90 -6.72 -2.54
CA PHE A 58 7.64 -5.36 -2.08
C PHE A 58 8.14 -4.32 -3.08
N ILE A 59 9.30 -4.52 -3.70
CA ILE A 59 9.79 -3.62 -4.76
C ILE A 59 8.79 -3.62 -5.92
N ILE A 60 8.33 -4.78 -6.39
CA ILE A 60 7.33 -4.84 -7.48
C ILE A 60 6.01 -4.17 -7.05
N LEU A 61 5.50 -4.48 -5.84
CA LEU A 61 4.32 -3.81 -5.28
C LEU A 61 4.50 -2.30 -5.23
N SER A 62 5.68 -1.81 -4.82
CA SER A 62 5.95 -0.37 -4.73
C SER A 62 5.84 0.33 -6.08
N ARG A 63 6.25 -0.36 -7.16
CA ARG A 63 6.18 0.17 -8.52
C ARG A 63 4.77 0.10 -9.09
N LEU A 64 4.04 -0.99 -8.84
CA LEU A 64 2.64 -1.12 -9.23
C LEU A 64 1.76 -0.12 -8.50
N LEU A 65 2.00 0.05 -7.19
CA LEU A 65 1.19 0.88 -6.32
C LEU A 65 1.62 2.35 -6.29
N HIS A 66 2.67 2.72 -7.01
CA HIS A 66 3.29 4.06 -6.96
C HIS A 66 3.52 4.56 -5.51
N THR A 67 3.90 3.66 -4.62
CA THR A 67 3.98 3.88 -3.16
C THR A 67 5.28 3.29 -2.64
N SER A 68 6.00 3.98 -1.75
CA SER A 68 7.23 3.43 -1.16
C SER A 68 6.96 2.18 -0.32
N ILE A 69 7.95 1.30 -0.16
CA ILE A 69 7.84 0.09 0.66
C ILE A 69 7.47 0.43 2.11
N GLU A 70 8.04 1.51 2.65
CA GLU A 70 7.74 2.03 3.99
C GLU A 70 6.26 2.37 4.17
N ASN A 71 5.60 2.88 3.14
CA ASN A 71 4.18 3.22 3.16
C ASN A 71 3.25 2.02 2.92
N ILE A 72 3.80 0.89 2.48
CA ILE A 72 3.11 -0.40 2.39
C ILE A 72 3.21 -1.16 3.72
N LEU A 73 4.38 -1.12 4.36
CA LEU A 73 4.65 -1.78 5.63
C LEU A 73 3.95 -1.07 6.79
N VAL A 74 3.41 -1.86 7.71
CA VAL A 74 2.93 -1.35 9.00
C VAL A 74 3.93 -1.81 10.07
N ILE A 75 4.51 -0.87 10.79
CA ILE A 75 5.56 -1.11 11.80
C ILE A 75 5.02 -0.69 13.17
N ASP A 76 5.15 -1.56 14.17
CA ASP A 76 4.91 -1.24 15.57
C ASP A 76 6.00 -0.30 16.08
N GLY A 77 5.60 0.85 16.63
CA GLY A 77 6.48 1.74 17.39
C GLY A 77 6.85 3.06 16.72
N ASP A 78 6.53 3.32 15.45
CA ASP A 78 6.86 4.60 14.82
C ASP A 78 5.84 5.07 13.75
N ILE A 79 5.23 6.23 14.01
CA ILE A 79 4.69 7.21 13.03
C ILE A 79 3.59 6.77 12.01
N PRO A 80 2.59 5.89 12.26
CA PRO A 80 1.52 5.69 11.26
C PRO A 80 0.52 6.87 11.27
N ARG A 81 0.32 7.54 12.41
CA ARG A 81 -0.72 8.57 12.55
C ARG A 81 -0.40 9.87 11.82
N LEU A 82 0.85 10.34 11.90
CA LEU A 82 1.22 11.61 11.27
C LEU A 82 1.15 11.51 9.74
N TRP A 83 1.62 10.41 9.15
CA TRP A 83 1.55 10.21 7.69
C TRP A 83 0.13 9.96 7.17
N VAL A 84 -0.71 9.22 7.90
CA VAL A 84 -2.13 9.05 7.53
C VAL A 84 -2.86 10.40 7.61
N SER A 85 -2.65 11.18 8.68
CA SER A 85 -3.23 12.53 8.80
C SER A 85 -2.70 13.49 7.72
N LEU A 86 -1.42 13.42 7.37
CA LEU A 86 -0.86 14.24 6.29
C LEU A 86 -1.44 13.84 4.92
N ASN A 87 -1.52 12.55 4.61
CA ASN A 87 -2.09 12.08 3.34
C ASN A 87 -3.58 12.42 3.20
N GLN A 88 -4.36 12.36 4.28
CA GLN A 88 -5.75 12.83 4.28
C GLN A 88 -5.80 14.35 4.03
N TRP A 89 -5.00 15.12 4.76
CA TRP A 89 -4.92 16.58 4.60
C TRP A 89 -4.49 17.01 3.18
N PHE A 90 -3.50 16.34 2.59
CA PHE A 90 -3.09 16.58 1.20
C PHE A 90 -4.23 16.26 0.22
N ASN A 91 -4.90 15.11 0.36
CA ASN A 91 -6.02 14.77 -0.51
C ASN A 91 -7.19 15.77 -0.39
N ASP A 92 -7.50 16.23 0.82
CA ASP A 92 -8.56 17.23 1.05
C ASP A 92 -8.18 18.58 0.43
N ILE A 93 -6.93 19.02 0.53
CA ILE A 93 -6.46 20.29 -0.07
C ILE A 93 -6.54 20.27 -1.60
N PHE A 94 -6.08 19.19 -2.23
CA PHE A 94 -6.09 19.11 -3.70
C PHE A 94 -7.52 18.91 -4.26
N SER A 95 -8.44 18.33 -3.47
CA SER A 95 -9.86 18.21 -3.85
C SER A 95 -10.60 19.56 -3.92
N LEU A 96 -10.09 20.58 -3.22
CA LEU A 96 -10.67 21.93 -3.18
C LEU A 96 -10.14 22.86 -4.29
N LEU A 97 -9.20 22.41 -5.12
CA LEU A 97 -8.73 23.19 -6.27
C LEU A 97 -9.78 23.15 -7.40
N PRO A 98 -10.24 24.31 -7.92
CA PRO A 98 -11.36 24.41 -8.86
C PRO A 98 -10.98 24.02 -10.30
N TYR A 99 -10.16 22.98 -10.52
CA TYR A 99 -9.61 22.67 -11.84
C TYR A 99 -10.60 21.93 -12.78
N ASN A 100 -11.73 21.43 -12.27
CA ASN A 100 -12.69 20.64 -13.06
C ASN A 100 -13.86 21.44 -13.67
N ARG A 101 -13.77 22.78 -13.79
CA ARG A 101 -14.90 23.60 -14.27
C ARG A 101 -14.83 24.06 -15.74
N VAL A 102 -13.82 23.70 -16.54
CA VAL A 102 -13.62 24.34 -17.86
C VAL A 102 -13.82 23.43 -19.08
N ILE A 103 -13.98 22.10 -18.94
CA ILE A 103 -14.16 21.23 -20.12
C ILE A 103 -15.53 20.54 -20.12
N ARG A 104 -16.59 21.33 -20.26
CA ARG A 104 -17.84 20.95 -20.96
C ARG A 104 -18.51 22.23 -21.48
N LYS A 105 -18.31 22.53 -22.75
CA LYS A 105 -19.28 23.24 -23.60
C LYS A 105 -19.58 22.34 -24.78
#